data_AF-E8QSN7-F1
#
_entry.id   AF-E8QSN7-F1
#
_cell.length_a   1.000
_cell.length_b   1.000
_cell.length_c   1.000
_cell.angle_alpha   90.00
_cell.angle_beta   90.00
_cell.angle_gamma   90.00
#
_symmetry.space_group_name_H-M   'P 1'
#
loop_
_entity.id
_entity.type
_entity.pdbx_description
1 polymer ?
#
loop_
_entity_poly.entity_id
_entity_poly.type
_entity_poly.pdbx_seq_one_letter_code
_entity_poly.pdbx_strand_id
1 'polypeptide(L)'
;MYRLQVYDKNHLGLHWQIHKDSQLFFHEYAKAKVKMPVSIAIGGDLLYTWCATAPLPYGIYELMLYGFMRGKKAQVMPCLSNPLSVPKDCDIVIEGFVDCEKLELEGPFGDHTGYYTPIEPYPVLEVKTISYKKDSIYLATVVGKPPLEDKYMGYLTERLFLPLLKTNAPNLIDYCMPENGVFHNLILAQIHTRYNAHAKQVMHAFWGVGQMSFVKHAIFVNEDAPNLRDTNAIIEYILENFSKENALISQGVCDALDHASPEYAMGGKLGIDATSKSNTPYPTLLDDNALLALLQDKMQNIILLKQYYPHTRNPICVVSVEKKDKSIIESAKNLLGFEEYLRIVVFVEHTSNDLNNPYMLLWRVVNNIDAQRDILTSKHCFFIDATNKGVMDKHFREWPTETNCSMEVIENLKKKGFLKDFEKLNQKFHLTHSFSTHKEDL
;
A
#
# COMPACT_ATOMS: atom_id res chain seq x y z
N MET A 1 -4.76 -9.80 12.62
CA MET A 1 -3.45 -9.51 13.25
C MET A 1 -3.38 -8.02 13.52
N TYR A 2 -2.96 -7.61 14.72
CA TYR A 2 -2.92 -6.21 15.15
C TYR A 2 -1.61 -5.93 15.87
N ARG A 3 -1.03 -4.73 15.68
CA ARG A 3 0.14 -4.30 16.45
C ARG A 3 -0.27 -3.91 17.87
N LEU A 4 0.65 -4.11 18.81
CA LEU A 4 0.43 -3.90 20.24
C LEU A 4 1.49 -2.94 20.79
N GLN A 5 1.06 -1.79 21.31
CA GLN A 5 1.96 -0.87 21.99
C GLN A 5 2.09 -1.24 23.45
N VAL A 6 3.31 -1.38 23.95
CA VAL A 6 3.57 -1.59 25.39
C VAL A 6 3.57 -0.24 26.08
N TYR A 7 2.61 0.02 26.97
CA TYR A 7 2.58 1.25 27.78
C TYR A 7 3.34 1.07 29.08
N ASP A 8 3.00 0.00 29.81
CA ASP A 8 3.61 -0.33 31.10
C ASP A 8 3.56 -1.85 31.33
N LYS A 9 3.76 -2.27 32.59
CA LYS A 9 3.78 -3.67 33.01
C LYS A 9 2.47 -4.42 32.70
N ASN A 10 1.33 -3.75 32.75
CA ASN A 10 -0.01 -4.37 32.71
C ASN A 10 -0.91 -3.82 31.59
N HIS A 11 -0.45 -2.87 30.76
CA HIS A 11 -1.28 -2.23 29.74
C HIS A 11 -0.67 -2.35 28.35
N LEU A 12 -1.50 -2.78 27.39
CA LEU A 12 -1.16 -2.82 25.96
C LEU A 12 -2.18 -2.02 25.13
N GLY A 13 -1.70 -1.16 24.25
CA GLY A 13 -2.52 -0.48 23.24
C GLY A 13 -2.88 -1.43 22.10
N LEU A 14 -4.16 -1.43 21.70
CA LEU A 14 -4.72 -2.32 20.70
C LEU A 14 -5.07 -1.52 19.43
N HIS A 15 -4.17 -1.51 18.44
CA HIS A 15 -4.38 -0.76 17.20
C HIS A 15 -5.41 -1.47 16.28
N TRP A 16 -6.69 -1.38 16.63
CA TRP A 16 -7.80 -1.95 15.87
C TRP A 16 -8.36 -0.94 14.89
N GLN A 17 -7.93 -1.05 13.63
CA GLN A 17 -8.43 -0.21 12.55
C GLN A 17 -9.93 -0.38 12.33
N ILE A 18 -10.57 0.70 11.86
CA ILE A 18 -12.04 0.82 11.75
C ILE A 18 -12.73 -0.29 10.93
N HIS A 19 -12.04 -0.89 9.97
CA HIS A 19 -12.58 -1.88 9.05
C HIS A 19 -12.41 -3.33 9.51
N LYS A 20 -11.94 -3.56 10.74
CA LYS A 20 -11.59 -4.89 11.24
C LYS A 20 -12.65 -5.40 12.23
N ASP A 21 -12.85 -6.72 12.27
CA ASP A 21 -13.87 -7.35 13.11
C ASP A 21 -13.73 -7.02 14.60
N SER A 22 -12.50 -6.89 15.12
CA SER A 22 -12.27 -6.46 16.50
C SER A 22 -12.90 -5.11 16.83
N GLN A 23 -12.95 -4.17 15.88
CA GLN A 23 -13.60 -2.88 16.10
C GLN A 23 -15.13 -3.00 16.12
N LEU A 24 -15.70 -3.90 15.31
CA LEU A 24 -17.13 -4.22 15.40
C LEU A 24 -17.46 -4.79 16.78
N PHE A 25 -16.69 -5.76 17.26
CA PHE A 25 -16.90 -6.34 18.59
C PHE A 25 -16.73 -5.30 19.70
N PHE A 26 -15.70 -4.45 19.63
CA PHE A 26 -15.50 -3.37 20.59
C PHE A 26 -16.75 -2.49 20.75
N HIS A 27 -17.39 -2.10 19.64
CA HIS A 27 -18.63 -1.31 19.69
C HIS A 27 -19.81 -2.08 20.31
N GLU A 28 -19.94 -3.38 20.04
CA GLU A 28 -21.02 -4.19 20.64
C GLU A 28 -20.82 -4.36 22.15
N TYR A 29 -19.59 -4.58 22.61
CA TYR A 29 -19.25 -4.60 24.04
C TYR A 29 -19.46 -3.23 24.70
N ALA A 30 -19.10 -2.14 24.02
CA ALA A 30 -19.36 -0.77 24.49
C ALA A 30 -20.86 -0.49 24.66
N LYS A 31 -21.69 -0.87 23.68
CA LYS A 31 -23.16 -0.75 23.75
C LYS A 31 -23.73 -1.58 24.90
N ALA A 32 -23.21 -2.79 25.11
CA ALA A 32 -23.59 -3.66 26.22
C ALA A 32 -23.09 -3.17 27.58
N LYS A 33 -22.18 -2.19 27.62
CA LYS A 33 -21.55 -1.65 28.84
C LYS A 33 -20.87 -2.73 29.68
N VAL A 34 -20.21 -3.67 29.01
CA VAL A 34 -19.44 -4.73 29.66
C VAL A 34 -18.03 -4.77 29.08
N LYS A 35 -17.04 -5.09 29.93
CA LYS A 35 -15.66 -5.20 29.47
C LYS A 35 -15.52 -6.30 28.43
N MET A 36 -14.76 -6.03 27.37
CA MET A 36 -14.51 -6.99 26.30
C MET A 36 -13.35 -7.92 26.70
N PRO A 37 -13.55 -9.24 26.79
CA PRO A 37 -12.44 -10.17 26.99
C PRO A 37 -11.57 -10.22 25.74
N VAL A 38 -10.25 -10.19 25.93
CA VAL A 38 -9.28 -10.29 24.83
C VAL A 38 -8.16 -11.23 25.23
N SER A 39 -7.79 -12.10 24.28
CA SER A 39 -6.66 -13.01 24.40
C SER A 39 -5.80 -12.93 23.14
N ILE A 40 -4.50 -12.71 23.34
CA ILE A 40 -3.51 -12.60 22.28
C ILE A 40 -2.64 -13.85 22.34
N ALA A 41 -2.61 -14.59 21.23
CA ALA A 41 -1.80 -15.78 21.07
C ALA A 41 -0.58 -15.48 20.18
N ILE A 42 0.61 -15.82 20.66
CA ILE A 42 1.89 -15.63 19.95
C ILE A 42 2.57 -17.00 19.80
N GLY A 43 3.07 -17.29 18.60
CA GLY A 43 3.75 -18.55 18.28
C GLY A 43 2.80 -19.72 17.97
N GLY A 44 3.31 -20.94 18.07
CA GLY A 44 2.66 -22.16 17.59
C GLY A 44 2.84 -22.42 16.09
N ASP A 45 1.90 -23.16 15.48
CA ASP A 45 1.91 -23.38 14.03
C ASP A 45 1.84 -22.03 13.27
N LEU A 46 2.87 -21.74 12.46
CA LEU A 46 2.99 -20.49 11.69
C LEU A 46 1.79 -20.19 10.78
N LEU A 47 1.01 -21.22 10.42
CA LEU A 47 -0.20 -21.02 9.64
C LEU A 47 -1.26 -20.20 10.39
N TYR A 48 -1.30 -20.22 11.74
CA TYR A 48 -2.21 -19.37 12.50
C TYR A 48 -1.98 -17.88 12.19
N THR A 49 -0.71 -17.46 12.11
CA THR A 49 -0.34 -16.07 11.79
C THR A 49 -0.91 -15.65 10.44
N TRP A 50 -0.75 -16.48 9.41
CA TRP A 50 -1.32 -16.18 8.09
C TRP A 50 -2.85 -16.23 8.09
N CYS A 51 -3.47 -17.25 8.69
CA CYS A 51 -4.93 -17.34 8.78
C CYS A 51 -5.54 -16.14 9.48
N ALA A 52 -4.89 -15.60 10.51
CA ALA A 52 -5.29 -14.38 11.24
C ALA A 52 -5.21 -13.07 10.42
N THR A 53 -4.70 -13.14 9.19
CA THR A 53 -4.64 -12.03 8.23
C THR A 53 -5.48 -12.25 6.98
N ALA A 54 -6.03 -13.45 6.80
CA ALA A 54 -6.74 -13.83 5.60
C ALA A 54 -8.07 -13.03 5.47
N PRO A 55 -8.40 -12.48 4.30
CA PRO A 55 -9.63 -11.69 4.07
C PRO A 55 -10.86 -12.60 3.96
N LEU A 56 -11.24 -13.22 5.08
CA LEU A 56 -12.37 -14.15 5.12
C LEU A 56 -13.73 -13.42 5.04
N PRO A 57 -14.74 -14.04 4.40
CA PRO A 57 -16.11 -13.57 4.47
C PRO A 57 -16.63 -13.53 5.93
N TYR A 58 -17.53 -12.60 6.20
CA TYR A 58 -18.21 -12.51 7.49
C TYR A 58 -18.86 -13.85 7.88
N GLY A 59 -18.69 -14.25 9.14
CA GLY A 59 -19.20 -15.52 9.68
C GLY A 59 -18.27 -16.73 9.50
N ILE A 60 -17.17 -16.59 8.75
CA ILE A 60 -16.11 -17.60 8.67
C ILE A 60 -14.97 -17.17 9.60
N TYR A 61 -14.66 -17.99 10.60
CA TYR A 61 -13.58 -17.72 11.55
C TYR A 61 -12.26 -18.38 11.13
N GLU A 62 -11.15 -17.78 11.51
CA GLU A 62 -9.80 -18.04 11.00
C GLU A 62 -9.28 -19.45 11.38
N LEU A 63 -9.68 -19.97 12.54
CA LEU A 63 -9.33 -21.34 12.95
C LEU A 63 -10.03 -22.40 12.08
N MET A 64 -11.17 -22.07 11.46
CA MET A 64 -11.79 -22.95 10.47
C MET A 64 -10.95 -23.01 9.20
N LEU A 65 -10.44 -21.87 8.73
CA LEU A 65 -9.52 -21.81 7.58
C LEU A 65 -8.23 -22.59 7.85
N TYR A 66 -7.64 -22.42 9.05
CA TYR A 66 -6.51 -23.23 9.49
C TYR A 66 -6.82 -24.72 9.36
N GLY A 67 -7.98 -25.14 9.90
CA GLY A 67 -8.36 -26.55 9.92
C GLY A 67 -8.61 -27.13 8.53
N PHE A 68 -9.20 -26.33 7.64
CA PHE A 68 -9.38 -26.66 6.24
C PHE A 68 -8.03 -26.87 5.53
N MET A 69 -7.09 -25.93 5.69
CA MET A 69 -5.77 -26.01 5.06
C MET A 69 -4.89 -27.12 5.60
N ARG A 70 -4.97 -27.42 6.89
CA ARG A 70 -4.20 -28.51 7.53
C ARG A 70 -4.86 -29.89 7.39
N GLY A 71 -6.12 -29.95 6.94
CA GLY A 71 -6.90 -31.19 6.91
C GLY A 71 -7.22 -31.76 8.30
N LYS A 72 -7.04 -30.98 9.37
CA LYS A 72 -7.31 -31.38 10.77
C LYS A 72 -7.76 -30.17 11.57
N LYS A 73 -8.66 -30.35 12.53
CA LYS A 73 -9.16 -29.26 13.39
C LYS A 73 -8.04 -28.65 14.23
N ALA A 74 -8.04 -27.31 14.36
CA ALA A 74 -7.21 -26.64 15.35
C ALA A 74 -7.56 -27.16 16.75
N GLN A 75 -6.54 -27.51 17.54
CA GLN A 75 -6.75 -27.84 18.94
C GLN A 75 -6.66 -26.55 19.75
N VAL A 76 -7.72 -26.24 20.51
CA VAL A 76 -7.77 -25.06 21.36
C VAL A 76 -7.78 -25.45 22.84
N MET A 77 -7.40 -24.52 23.69
CA MET A 77 -7.51 -24.63 25.15
C MET A 77 -8.17 -23.36 25.72
N PRO A 78 -8.93 -23.48 26.82
CA PRO A 78 -9.54 -22.33 27.47
C PRO A 78 -8.46 -21.40 28.04
N CYS A 79 -8.74 -20.10 27.97
CA CYS A 79 -7.97 -19.08 28.68
C CYS A 79 -8.12 -19.22 30.20
N LEU A 80 -7.13 -18.72 30.94
CA LEU A 80 -7.07 -18.84 32.41
C LEU A 80 -7.92 -17.77 33.13
N SER A 81 -8.05 -16.58 32.53
CA SER A 81 -8.58 -15.38 33.17
C SER A 81 -9.81 -14.78 32.48
N ASN A 82 -10.19 -15.30 31.31
CA ASN A 82 -11.35 -14.85 30.54
C ASN A 82 -12.00 -16.05 29.80
N PRO A 83 -13.21 -15.90 29.22
CA PRO A 83 -13.98 -17.03 28.67
C PRO A 83 -13.54 -17.47 27.26
N LEU A 84 -12.47 -16.89 26.70
CA LEU A 84 -12.02 -17.21 25.34
C LEU A 84 -11.21 -18.51 25.30
N SER A 85 -10.88 -18.95 24.09
CA SER A 85 -9.98 -20.08 23.84
C SER A 85 -8.92 -19.69 22.82
N VAL A 86 -7.72 -20.24 22.98
CA VAL A 86 -6.56 -19.99 22.11
C VAL A 86 -6.00 -21.31 21.59
N PRO A 87 -5.25 -21.34 20.48
CA PRO A 87 -4.62 -22.57 20.02
C PRO A 87 -3.69 -23.16 21.09
N LYS A 88 -3.84 -24.45 21.32
CA LYS A 88 -3.15 -25.19 22.39
C LYS A 88 -1.63 -25.17 22.22
N ASP A 89 -1.17 -25.04 21.00
CA ASP A 89 0.24 -25.07 20.62
C ASP A 89 0.87 -23.69 20.52
N CYS A 90 0.21 -22.59 20.90
CA CYS A 90 0.86 -21.28 21.00
C CYS A 90 1.97 -21.26 22.06
N ASP A 91 2.96 -20.39 21.88
CA ASP A 91 4.13 -20.26 22.76
C ASP A 91 3.85 -19.36 23.95
N ILE A 92 3.15 -18.25 23.71
CA ILE A 92 2.83 -17.21 24.70
C ILE A 92 1.37 -16.79 24.51
N VAL A 93 0.66 -16.62 25.62
CA VAL A 93 -0.73 -16.14 25.66
C VAL A 93 -0.82 -14.98 26.64
N ILE A 94 -1.33 -13.84 26.16
CA ILE A 94 -1.61 -12.65 26.97
C ILE A 94 -3.12 -12.49 27.05
N GLU A 95 -3.66 -12.47 28.26
CA GLU A 95 -5.10 -12.44 28.51
C GLU A 95 -5.48 -11.24 29.37
N GLY A 96 -6.63 -10.65 29.08
CA GLY A 96 -7.13 -9.54 29.84
C GLY A 96 -8.51 -9.08 29.40
N PHE A 97 -8.79 -7.83 29.74
CA PHE A 97 -10.05 -7.17 29.43
C PHE A 97 -9.80 -5.76 28.90
N VAL A 98 -10.60 -5.35 27.94
CA VAL A 98 -10.67 -3.98 27.44
C VAL A 98 -11.86 -3.29 28.08
N ASP A 99 -11.60 -2.12 28.65
CA ASP A 99 -12.63 -1.19 29.10
C ASP A 99 -12.97 -0.24 27.95
N CYS A 100 -14.17 -0.37 27.38
CA CYS A 100 -14.56 0.37 26.18
C CYS A 100 -14.67 1.89 26.38
N GLU A 101 -14.62 2.37 27.63
CA GLU A 101 -14.61 3.81 27.95
C GLU A 101 -13.18 4.38 28.05
N LYS A 102 -12.14 3.53 27.97
CA LYS A 102 -10.75 3.93 28.13
C LYS A 102 -9.97 3.74 26.84
N LEU A 103 -9.45 4.85 26.33
CA LEU A 103 -8.52 4.89 25.22
C LEU A 103 -7.22 5.56 25.67
N GLU A 104 -6.10 5.14 25.10
CA GLU A 104 -4.81 5.79 25.28
C GLU A 104 -4.16 6.08 23.94
N LEU A 105 -3.23 7.04 23.92
CA LEU A 105 -2.53 7.44 22.71
C LEU A 105 -1.56 6.34 22.26
N GLU A 106 -1.65 5.92 21.01
CA GLU A 106 -0.75 4.96 20.37
C GLU A 106 0.06 5.66 19.27
N GLY A 107 1.30 5.22 19.05
CA GLY A 107 2.21 5.76 18.06
C GLY A 107 3.15 6.85 18.57
N PRO A 108 3.94 7.47 17.67
CA PRO A 108 3.98 7.18 16.23
C PRO A 108 4.60 5.80 15.97
N PHE A 109 4.20 5.15 14.89
CA PHE A 109 4.72 3.83 14.51
C PHE A 109 4.86 3.72 13.00
N GLY A 110 5.95 3.12 12.52
CA GLY A 110 6.16 2.90 11.10
C GLY A 110 5.30 1.75 10.59
N ASP A 111 4.54 1.95 9.51
CA ASP A 111 3.63 0.93 8.99
C ASP A 111 4.07 0.37 7.62
N HIS A 112 3.37 -0.64 7.13
CA HIS A 112 3.62 -1.35 5.87
C HIS A 112 3.52 -0.47 4.62
N THR A 113 2.90 0.72 4.74
CA THR A 113 2.91 1.74 3.67
C THR A 113 4.29 2.36 3.50
N GLY A 114 5.19 2.20 4.47
CA GLY A 114 6.51 2.80 4.50
C GLY A 114 6.55 4.19 5.15
N TYR A 115 5.45 4.63 5.77
CA TYR A 115 5.33 5.91 6.47
C TYR A 115 4.99 5.71 7.96
N TYR A 116 5.33 6.71 8.79
CA TYR A 116 4.90 6.75 10.18
C TYR A 116 3.42 7.13 10.28
N THR A 117 2.66 6.40 11.09
CA THR A 117 1.27 6.76 11.41
C THR A 117 1.25 7.84 12.50
N PRO A 118 0.27 8.75 12.49
CA PRO A 118 0.11 9.76 13.52
C PRO A 118 -0.25 9.12 14.88
N ILE A 119 -0.15 9.93 15.93
CA ILE A 119 -0.55 9.55 17.29
C ILE A 119 -2.07 9.66 17.42
N GLU A 120 -2.74 8.56 17.77
CA GLU A 120 -4.21 8.49 17.86
C GLU A 120 -4.68 7.69 19.08
N PRO A 121 -5.90 7.92 19.59
CA PRO A 121 -6.44 7.18 20.72
C PRO A 121 -6.93 5.78 20.30
N TYR A 122 -6.44 4.74 20.98
CA TYR A 122 -6.83 3.34 20.77
C TYR A 122 -7.24 2.62 22.06
N PRO A 123 -8.03 1.52 21.97
CA PRO A 123 -8.40 0.72 23.13
C PRO A 123 -7.18 0.15 23.87
N VAL A 124 -7.32 0.02 25.19
CA VAL A 124 -6.27 -0.51 26.06
C VAL A 124 -6.69 -1.85 26.65
N LEU A 125 -5.81 -2.85 26.49
CA LEU A 125 -5.92 -4.12 27.19
C LEU A 125 -5.32 -4.00 28.59
N GLU A 126 -6.16 -4.19 29.61
CA GLU A 126 -5.72 -4.44 30.97
C GLU A 126 -5.33 -5.92 31.11
N VAL A 127 -4.02 -6.21 31.09
CA VAL A 127 -3.47 -7.56 31.16
C VAL A 127 -3.70 -8.14 32.54
N LYS A 128 -4.33 -9.33 32.59
CA LYS A 128 -4.58 -10.10 33.81
C LYS A 128 -3.65 -11.28 33.96
N THR A 129 -3.26 -11.91 32.86
CA THR A 129 -2.44 -13.12 32.92
C THR A 129 -1.57 -13.20 31.66
N ILE A 130 -0.31 -13.55 31.86
CA ILE A 130 0.59 -13.98 30.79
C ILE A 130 0.98 -15.41 31.12
N SER A 131 0.65 -16.34 30.22
CA SER A 131 1.09 -17.74 30.31
C SER A 131 1.98 -18.07 29.11
N TYR A 132 2.95 -18.95 29.30
CA TYR A 132 3.91 -19.30 28.26
C TYR A 132 4.47 -20.69 28.47
N LYS A 133 4.92 -21.30 27.38
CA LYS A 133 5.64 -22.59 27.42
C LYS A 133 7.05 -22.41 27.98
N LYS A 134 7.60 -23.45 28.59
CA LYS A 134 9.05 -23.52 28.82
C LYS A 134 9.78 -23.44 27.46
N ASP A 135 10.81 -22.61 27.38
CA ASP A 135 11.58 -22.34 26.15
C ASP A 135 10.72 -21.75 25.01
N SER A 136 9.74 -20.91 25.37
CA SER A 136 8.83 -20.23 24.42
C SER A 136 9.57 -19.38 23.38
N ILE A 137 9.10 -19.41 22.14
CA ILE A 137 9.58 -18.55 21.06
C ILE A 137 8.66 -17.32 20.94
N TYR A 138 9.25 -16.12 20.99
CA TYR A 138 8.55 -14.88 20.69
C TYR A 138 8.60 -14.60 19.18
N LEU A 139 7.50 -14.85 18.49
CA LEU A 139 7.37 -14.52 17.07
C LEU A 139 7.22 -13.00 16.89
N ALA A 140 8.13 -12.40 16.14
CA ALA A 140 8.15 -10.97 15.87
C ALA A 140 8.43 -10.70 14.39
N THR A 141 7.94 -9.56 13.91
CA THR A 141 8.23 -9.03 12.58
C THR A 141 8.38 -7.51 12.65
N VAL A 142 8.82 -6.89 11.56
CA VAL A 142 8.94 -5.44 11.41
C VAL A 142 8.24 -5.01 10.13
N VAL A 143 7.70 -3.79 10.14
CA VAL A 143 7.04 -3.16 9.00
C VAL A 143 7.67 -1.80 8.69
N GLY A 144 7.43 -1.27 7.48
CA GLY A 144 8.13 -0.11 6.93
C GLY A 144 8.15 -0.11 5.40
N LYS A 145 9.20 0.45 4.80
CA LYS A 145 9.38 0.47 3.33
C LYS A 145 9.53 -0.94 2.76
N PRO A 146 8.90 -1.25 1.61
CA PRO A 146 9.03 -2.55 0.97
C PRO A 146 10.45 -2.76 0.41
N PRO A 147 10.96 -4.00 0.38
CA PRO A 147 10.25 -5.24 0.67
C PRO A 147 10.41 -5.67 2.14
N LEU A 148 9.36 -6.31 2.67
CA LEU A 148 9.32 -6.84 4.03
C LEU A 148 8.77 -8.27 4.03
N GLU A 149 8.73 -8.91 5.21
CA GLU A 149 8.32 -10.31 5.34
C GLU A 149 6.85 -10.53 4.93
N ASP A 150 6.00 -9.53 5.16
CA ASP A 150 4.59 -9.51 4.79
C ASP A 150 4.34 -9.74 3.29
N LYS A 151 5.33 -9.45 2.43
CA LYS A 151 5.36 -9.81 1.00
C LYS A 151 4.96 -11.26 0.75
N TYR A 152 5.55 -12.19 1.50
CA TYR A 152 5.29 -13.61 1.28
C TYR A 152 3.88 -14.01 1.72
N MET A 153 3.35 -13.34 2.75
CA MET A 153 1.97 -13.51 3.20
C MET A 153 0.99 -12.96 2.16
N GLY A 154 1.26 -11.78 1.61
CA GLY A 154 0.49 -11.14 0.55
C GLY A 154 0.41 -12.00 -0.71
N TYR A 155 1.54 -12.58 -1.14
CA TYR A 155 1.59 -13.49 -2.29
C TYR A 155 0.76 -14.75 -2.08
N LEU A 156 0.78 -15.33 -0.88
CA LEU A 156 -0.05 -16.48 -0.57
C LEU A 156 -1.54 -16.11 -0.59
N THR A 157 -1.91 -14.97 0.02
CA THR A 157 -3.28 -14.43 0.01
C THR A 157 -3.77 -14.21 -1.41
N GLU A 158 -2.94 -13.62 -2.27
CA GLU A 158 -3.25 -13.37 -3.67
C GLU A 158 -3.66 -14.65 -4.42
N ARG A 159 -2.92 -15.73 -4.23
CA ARG A 159 -3.18 -17.01 -4.89
C ARG A 159 -4.40 -17.73 -4.34
N LEU A 160 -4.55 -17.77 -3.00
CA LEU A 160 -5.63 -18.52 -2.35
C LEU A 160 -7.00 -17.87 -2.51
N PHE A 161 -7.05 -16.53 -2.61
CA PHE A 161 -8.31 -15.80 -2.73
C PHE A 161 -8.73 -15.50 -4.18
N LEU A 162 -7.86 -15.75 -5.17
CA LEU A 162 -8.22 -15.61 -6.58
C LEU A 162 -9.52 -16.36 -6.95
N PRO A 163 -9.74 -17.64 -6.59
CA PRO A 163 -11.00 -18.32 -6.92
C PRO A 163 -12.23 -17.67 -6.27
N LEU A 164 -12.10 -17.14 -5.06
CA LEU A 164 -13.19 -16.44 -4.38
C LEU A 164 -13.50 -15.11 -5.05
N LEU A 165 -12.48 -14.35 -5.45
CA LEU A 165 -12.64 -13.10 -6.18
C LEU A 165 -13.34 -13.32 -7.54
N LYS A 166 -13.04 -14.43 -8.22
CA LYS A 166 -13.71 -14.81 -9.47
C LYS A 166 -15.22 -15.05 -9.31
N THR A 167 -15.73 -15.28 -8.10
CA THR A 167 -17.20 -15.38 -7.91
C THR A 167 -17.89 -14.04 -8.10
N ASN A 168 -17.21 -12.92 -7.78
CA ASN A 168 -17.70 -11.56 -7.99
C ASN A 168 -17.20 -10.94 -9.32
N ALA A 169 -16.08 -11.44 -9.86
CA ALA A 169 -15.52 -11.04 -11.15
C ALA A 169 -15.24 -12.27 -12.04
N PRO A 170 -16.25 -12.90 -12.65
CA PRO A 170 -16.11 -14.19 -13.35
C PRO A 170 -15.12 -14.20 -14.52
N ASN A 171 -14.86 -13.04 -15.12
CA ASN A 171 -13.94 -12.89 -16.24
C ASN A 171 -12.53 -12.48 -15.84
N LEU A 172 -12.24 -12.40 -14.53
CA LEU A 172 -10.88 -12.26 -14.03
C LEU A 172 -10.08 -13.55 -14.31
N ILE A 173 -8.98 -13.42 -15.04
CA ILE A 173 -8.04 -14.51 -15.34
C ILE A 173 -7.05 -14.63 -14.19
N ASP A 174 -6.33 -13.55 -13.91
CA ASP A 174 -5.33 -13.44 -12.85
C ASP A 174 -5.27 -12.01 -12.30
N TYR A 175 -4.66 -11.81 -11.13
CA TYR A 175 -4.25 -10.50 -10.65
C TYR A 175 -2.89 -10.57 -9.96
N CYS A 176 -2.22 -9.43 -9.83
CA CYS A 176 -0.93 -9.27 -9.18
C CYS A 176 -0.98 -8.04 -8.27
N MET A 177 -0.48 -8.20 -7.04
CA MET A 177 -0.33 -7.17 -6.02
C MET A 177 1.16 -6.98 -5.74
N PRO A 178 1.87 -6.09 -6.48
CA PRO A 178 3.29 -5.84 -6.24
C PRO A 178 3.53 -5.35 -4.82
N GLU A 179 4.60 -5.82 -4.16
CA GLU A 179 4.91 -5.40 -2.78
C GLU A 179 5.30 -3.92 -2.71
N ASN A 180 6.01 -3.42 -3.72
CA ASN A 180 6.31 -2.00 -3.86
C ASN A 180 5.12 -1.20 -4.41
N GLY A 181 4.03 -1.88 -4.74
CA GLY A 181 2.70 -1.32 -4.93
C GLY A 181 1.88 -1.25 -3.64
N VAL A 182 2.48 -1.55 -2.47
CA VAL A 182 1.83 -1.68 -1.15
C VAL A 182 0.61 -2.61 -1.21
N PHE A 183 0.71 -3.66 -2.03
CA PHE A 183 -0.33 -4.63 -2.33
C PHE A 183 -1.62 -4.02 -2.89
N HIS A 184 -2.43 -3.37 -2.05
CA HIS A 184 -3.73 -2.82 -2.42
C HIS A 184 -3.63 -1.40 -3.02
N ASN A 185 -2.54 -0.65 -2.84
CA ASN A 185 -2.43 0.66 -3.50
C ASN A 185 -2.32 0.50 -5.03
N LEU A 186 -1.72 -0.58 -5.53
CA LEU A 186 -1.70 -0.92 -6.95
C LEU A 186 -1.98 -2.40 -7.21
N ILE A 187 -3.02 -2.66 -7.99
CA ILE A 187 -3.31 -4.00 -8.52
C ILE A 187 -3.20 -4.01 -10.04
N LEU A 188 -2.55 -5.04 -10.59
CA LEU A 188 -2.63 -5.40 -12.00
C LEU A 188 -3.61 -6.55 -12.15
N ALA A 189 -4.57 -6.47 -13.08
CA ALA A 189 -5.58 -7.49 -13.28
C ALA A 189 -5.64 -7.89 -14.76
N GLN A 190 -5.53 -9.18 -15.03
CA GLN A 190 -5.74 -9.75 -16.36
C GLN A 190 -7.17 -10.24 -16.48
N ILE A 191 -7.90 -9.78 -17.49
CA ILE A 191 -9.31 -10.11 -17.69
C ILE A 191 -9.58 -10.61 -19.11
N HIS A 192 -10.56 -11.50 -19.24
CA HIS A 192 -11.12 -11.88 -20.53
C HIS A 192 -12.25 -10.90 -20.90
N THR A 193 -11.96 -9.94 -21.77
CA THR A 193 -12.97 -8.95 -22.20
C THR A 193 -14.01 -9.58 -23.13
N ARG A 194 -15.30 -9.31 -22.87
CA ARG A 194 -16.43 -9.90 -23.64
C ARG A 194 -17.31 -8.85 -24.30
N TYR A 195 -17.28 -7.62 -23.81
CA TYR A 195 -18.11 -6.52 -24.26
C TYR A 195 -17.50 -5.18 -23.84
N ASN A 196 -17.99 -4.08 -24.42
CA ASN A 196 -17.52 -2.74 -24.11
C ASN A 196 -17.70 -2.42 -22.62
N ALA A 197 -16.73 -1.72 -22.03
CA ALA A 197 -16.70 -1.35 -20.62
C ALA A 197 -16.65 -2.54 -19.63
N HIS A 198 -16.29 -3.75 -20.07
CA HIS A 198 -16.15 -4.90 -19.18
C HIS A 198 -15.10 -4.66 -18.07
N ALA A 199 -13.97 -4.02 -18.38
CA ALA A 199 -12.98 -3.64 -17.37
C ALA A 199 -13.58 -2.72 -16.29
N LYS A 200 -14.45 -1.77 -16.66
CA LYS A 200 -15.15 -0.88 -15.72
C LYS A 200 -16.08 -1.64 -14.79
N GLN A 201 -16.76 -2.68 -15.27
CA GLN A 201 -17.54 -3.56 -14.40
C GLN A 201 -16.65 -4.25 -13.35
N VAL A 202 -15.48 -4.78 -13.76
CA VAL A 202 -14.54 -5.41 -12.82
C VAL A 202 -13.94 -4.40 -11.84
N MET A 203 -13.66 -3.16 -12.29
CA MET A 203 -13.24 -2.06 -11.40
C MET A 203 -14.24 -1.86 -10.24
N HIS A 204 -15.54 -1.81 -10.54
CA HIS A 204 -16.58 -1.68 -9.52
C HIS A 204 -16.68 -2.91 -8.61
N ALA A 205 -16.42 -4.12 -9.12
CA ALA A 205 -16.36 -5.33 -8.29
C ALA A 205 -15.18 -5.26 -7.30
N PHE A 206 -14.02 -4.76 -7.72
CA PHE A 206 -12.87 -4.58 -6.83
C PHE A 206 -13.19 -3.55 -5.75
N TRP A 207 -13.72 -2.40 -6.12
CA TRP A 207 -14.03 -1.32 -5.17
C TRP A 207 -15.26 -1.58 -4.29
N GLY A 208 -16.08 -2.59 -4.62
CA GLY A 208 -17.34 -2.87 -3.94
C GLY A 208 -17.29 -3.97 -2.87
N VAL A 209 -16.23 -4.78 -2.79
CA VAL A 209 -16.25 -6.02 -2.00
C VAL A 209 -15.08 -6.14 -1.03
N GLY A 210 -15.40 -6.31 0.26
CA GLY A 210 -14.46 -6.70 1.32
C GLY A 210 -13.21 -5.81 1.37
N GLN A 211 -12.05 -6.41 1.67
CA GLN A 211 -10.77 -5.69 1.70
C GLN A 211 -10.28 -5.24 0.32
N MET A 212 -10.84 -5.79 -0.78
CA MET A 212 -10.54 -5.31 -2.12
C MET A 212 -11.04 -3.87 -2.34
N SER A 213 -12.01 -3.41 -1.53
CA SER A 213 -12.48 -2.03 -1.57
C SER A 213 -11.38 -0.99 -1.29
N PHE A 214 -10.30 -1.36 -0.60
CA PHE A 214 -9.14 -0.49 -0.37
C PHE A 214 -8.31 -0.23 -1.61
N VAL A 215 -8.54 -0.96 -2.71
CA VAL A 215 -7.77 -0.80 -3.93
C VAL A 215 -7.84 0.64 -4.40
N LYS A 216 -6.66 1.25 -4.51
CA LYS A 216 -6.53 2.67 -4.85
C LYS A 216 -6.34 2.85 -6.34
N HIS A 217 -5.44 2.05 -6.91
CA HIS A 217 -5.15 2.03 -8.35
C HIS A 217 -5.26 0.60 -8.88
N ALA A 218 -5.98 0.43 -9.99
CA ALA A 218 -6.11 -0.85 -10.65
C ALA A 218 -5.92 -0.70 -12.16
N ILE A 219 -5.00 -1.49 -12.74
CA ILE A 219 -4.74 -1.51 -14.18
C ILE A 219 -5.21 -2.85 -14.73
N PHE A 220 -6.08 -2.80 -15.74
CA PHE A 220 -6.70 -3.96 -16.36
C PHE A 220 -6.07 -4.20 -17.73
N VAL A 221 -5.60 -5.41 -17.96
CA VAL A 221 -5.00 -5.86 -19.23
C VAL A 221 -5.79 -7.05 -19.77
N ASN A 222 -5.71 -7.27 -21.08
CA ASN A 222 -6.47 -8.34 -21.73
C ASN A 222 -5.75 -9.70 -21.62
N GLU A 223 -6.43 -10.76 -22.04
CA GLU A 223 -5.92 -12.14 -21.96
C GLU A 223 -4.64 -12.41 -22.77
N ASP A 224 -4.35 -11.58 -23.77
CA ASP A 224 -3.12 -11.65 -24.60
C ASP A 224 -1.93 -10.92 -23.98
N ALA A 225 -2.12 -10.25 -22.84
CA ALA A 225 -1.05 -9.57 -22.13
C ALA A 225 0.05 -10.54 -21.65
N PRO A 226 1.31 -10.08 -21.55
CA PRO A 226 2.38 -10.81 -20.89
C PRO A 226 2.04 -11.18 -19.45
N ASN A 227 2.86 -12.07 -18.86
CA ASN A 227 2.69 -12.43 -17.46
C ASN A 227 2.75 -11.19 -16.56
N LEU A 228 1.78 -11.01 -15.66
CA LEU A 228 1.68 -9.86 -14.76
C LEU A 228 2.91 -9.68 -13.84
N ARG A 229 3.76 -10.70 -13.69
CA ARG A 229 4.98 -10.69 -12.90
C ARG A 229 6.25 -10.45 -13.73
N ASP A 230 6.15 -10.46 -15.05
CA ASP A 230 7.22 -9.98 -15.93
C ASP A 230 7.13 -8.46 -16.04
N THR A 231 7.76 -7.77 -15.09
CA THR A 231 7.61 -6.32 -14.89
C THR A 231 7.89 -5.50 -16.14
N ASN A 232 8.93 -5.83 -16.91
CA ASN A 232 9.28 -5.04 -18.09
C ASN A 232 8.24 -5.27 -19.21
N ALA A 233 7.92 -6.53 -19.52
CA ALA A 233 7.00 -6.86 -20.60
C ALA A 233 5.58 -6.33 -20.31
N ILE A 234 5.11 -6.45 -19.07
CA ILE A 234 3.76 -5.98 -18.72
C ILE A 234 3.66 -4.45 -18.72
N ILE A 235 4.70 -3.73 -18.28
CA ILE A 235 4.72 -2.26 -18.34
C ILE A 235 4.68 -1.82 -19.80
N GLU A 236 5.51 -2.40 -20.67
CA GLU A 236 5.49 -2.08 -22.11
C GLU A 236 4.10 -2.32 -22.73
N TYR A 237 3.47 -3.46 -22.43
CA TYR A 237 2.11 -3.74 -22.88
C TYR A 237 1.11 -2.68 -22.39
N ILE A 238 1.17 -2.29 -21.11
CA ILE A 238 0.28 -1.26 -20.55
C ILE A 238 0.50 0.07 -21.26
N LEU A 239 1.76 0.48 -21.47
CA LEU A 239 2.09 1.76 -22.10
C LEU A 239 1.76 1.80 -23.59
N GLU A 240 1.77 0.67 -24.29
CA GLU A 240 1.27 0.58 -25.66
C GLU A 240 -0.27 0.67 -25.75
N ASN A 241 -0.97 0.18 -24.74
CA ASN A 241 -2.45 0.12 -24.74
C ASN A 241 -3.13 1.23 -23.91
N PHE A 242 -2.36 2.05 -23.20
CA PHE A 242 -2.90 3.15 -22.39
C PHE A 242 -3.57 4.24 -23.26
N SER A 243 -4.71 4.71 -22.78
CA SER A 243 -5.42 5.89 -23.29
C SER A 243 -6.14 6.56 -22.13
N LYS A 244 -6.10 7.90 -22.08
CA LYS A 244 -6.74 8.67 -21.01
C LYS A 244 -8.26 8.48 -21.00
N GLU A 245 -8.86 8.21 -22.16
CA GLU A 245 -10.31 7.98 -22.34
C GLU A 245 -10.78 6.71 -21.61
N ASN A 246 -9.85 5.78 -21.40
CA ASN A 246 -10.07 4.51 -20.74
C ASN A 246 -9.69 4.55 -19.25
N ALA A 247 -9.28 5.71 -18.73
CA ALA A 247 -9.13 5.93 -17.31
C ALA A 247 -10.50 6.22 -16.65
N LEU A 248 -10.74 5.62 -15.50
CA LEU A 248 -11.89 5.88 -14.64
C LEU A 248 -11.38 6.45 -13.31
N ILE A 249 -11.69 7.71 -13.05
CA ILE A 249 -11.48 8.33 -11.74
C ILE A 249 -12.80 8.21 -10.95
N SER A 250 -12.72 7.64 -9.76
CA SER A 250 -13.85 7.45 -8.84
C SER A 250 -13.45 7.83 -7.42
N GLN A 251 -14.27 7.50 -6.43
CA GLN A 251 -14.00 7.70 -5.01
C GLN A 251 -14.62 6.58 -4.19
N GLY A 252 -14.07 6.31 -3.01
CA GLY A 252 -14.62 5.32 -2.08
C GLY A 252 -13.74 5.12 -0.85
N VAL A 253 -13.91 3.97 -0.21
CA VAL A 253 -13.15 3.59 0.98
C VAL A 253 -11.66 3.44 0.64
N CYS A 254 -10.79 4.06 1.42
CA CYS A 254 -9.34 3.86 1.40
C CYS A 254 -8.90 3.17 2.69
N ASP A 255 -7.67 2.64 2.70
CA ASP A 255 -7.06 2.23 3.97
C ASP A 255 -7.05 3.42 4.95
N ALA A 256 -7.32 3.14 6.24
CA ALA A 256 -7.23 4.13 7.29
C ALA A 256 -5.83 4.77 7.39
N LEU A 257 -4.82 4.04 6.91
CA LEU A 257 -3.42 4.47 6.87
C LEU A 257 -3.02 5.18 5.57
N ASP A 258 -3.93 5.32 4.60
CA ASP A 258 -3.66 6.12 3.40
C ASP A 258 -3.50 7.58 3.81
N HIS A 259 -2.28 8.09 3.77
CA HIS A 259 -1.98 9.48 4.09
C HIS A 259 -2.31 10.43 2.94
N ALA A 260 -2.37 9.94 1.70
CA ALA A 260 -2.64 10.80 0.55
C ALA A 260 -4.12 11.10 0.39
N SER A 261 -5.02 10.29 0.95
CA SER A 261 -6.45 10.57 0.91
C SER A 261 -6.78 11.91 1.62
N PRO A 262 -7.58 12.80 1.00
CA PRO A 262 -7.96 14.08 1.62
C PRO A 262 -8.72 13.91 2.94
N GLU A 263 -9.50 12.85 3.05
CA GLU A 263 -10.33 12.52 4.21
C GLU A 263 -9.88 11.18 4.82
N TYR A 264 -10.13 11.00 6.11
CA TYR A 264 -9.80 9.77 6.81
C TYR A 264 -10.56 8.58 6.20
N ALA A 265 -9.81 7.54 5.79
CA ALA A 265 -10.34 6.31 5.18
C ALA A 265 -11.24 6.50 3.94
N MET A 266 -11.17 7.66 3.27
CA MET A 266 -11.95 7.95 2.06
C MET A 266 -11.16 8.82 1.09
N GLY A 267 -11.13 8.42 -0.18
CA GLY A 267 -10.40 9.15 -1.22
C GLY A 267 -10.69 8.70 -2.64
N GLY A 268 -9.97 9.31 -3.57
CA GLY A 268 -10.03 9.08 -5.00
C GLY A 268 -9.39 7.76 -5.42
N LYS A 269 -10.00 7.12 -6.42
CA LYS A 269 -9.59 5.82 -6.98
C LYS A 269 -9.33 5.94 -8.48
N LEU A 270 -8.35 5.20 -8.98
CA LEU A 270 -8.00 5.17 -10.40
C LEU A 270 -8.13 3.76 -10.97
N GLY A 271 -8.99 3.58 -11.97
CA GLY A 271 -9.01 2.41 -12.83
C GLY A 271 -8.43 2.76 -14.19
N ILE A 272 -7.51 1.96 -14.72
CA ILE A 272 -6.99 2.10 -16.08
C ILE A 272 -7.39 0.86 -16.87
N ASP A 273 -8.18 1.06 -17.93
CA ASP A 273 -8.48 0.00 -18.90
C ASP A 273 -7.45 0.03 -20.04
N ALA A 274 -6.47 -0.87 -19.96
CA ALA A 274 -5.47 -1.14 -20.98
C ALA A 274 -5.77 -2.47 -21.73
N THR A 275 -7.04 -2.88 -21.77
CA THR A 275 -7.45 -4.14 -22.44
C THR A 275 -7.63 -3.98 -23.95
N SER A 276 -7.83 -2.74 -24.42
CA SER A 276 -8.04 -2.42 -25.81
C SER A 276 -6.84 -1.69 -26.38
N LYS A 277 -6.56 -1.91 -27.67
CA LYS A 277 -5.48 -1.20 -28.36
C LYS A 277 -5.71 0.31 -28.33
N SER A 278 -4.67 1.04 -27.96
CA SER A 278 -4.69 2.49 -27.96
C SER A 278 -4.54 3.04 -29.37
N ASN A 279 -5.31 4.09 -29.68
CA ASN A 279 -5.12 4.90 -30.88
C ASN A 279 -4.29 6.16 -30.61
N THR A 280 -3.73 6.30 -29.42
CA THR A 280 -2.84 7.42 -29.08
C THR A 280 -1.64 7.43 -30.05
N PRO A 281 -1.33 8.57 -30.71
CA PRO A 281 -0.18 8.66 -31.58
C PRO A 281 1.11 8.56 -30.76
N TYR A 282 2.20 8.10 -31.37
CA TYR A 282 3.52 8.19 -30.74
C TYR A 282 3.92 9.67 -30.55
N PRO A 283 4.57 10.04 -29.43
CA PRO A 283 5.08 11.38 -29.26
C PRO A 283 6.30 11.64 -30.14
N THR A 284 6.57 12.91 -30.43
CA THR A 284 7.89 13.32 -30.91
C THR A 284 8.87 13.19 -29.76
N LEU A 285 9.86 12.30 -29.88
CA LEU A 285 10.83 12.07 -28.82
C LEU A 285 11.93 13.12 -28.85
N LEU A 286 12.17 13.72 -27.69
CA LEU A 286 13.34 14.52 -27.37
C LEU A 286 14.19 13.73 -26.38
N ASP A 287 15.51 13.96 -26.38
CA ASP A 287 16.35 13.47 -25.29
C ASP A 287 15.99 14.18 -23.97
N ASP A 288 16.36 13.56 -22.85
CA ASP A 288 15.98 14.02 -21.51
C ASP A 288 16.41 15.48 -21.24
N ASN A 289 17.59 15.91 -21.73
CA ASN A 289 18.09 17.26 -21.50
C ASN A 289 17.33 18.30 -22.33
N ALA A 290 17.07 17.99 -23.61
CA ALA A 290 16.29 18.86 -24.48
C ALA A 290 14.85 19.03 -23.98
N LEU A 291 14.22 17.93 -23.53
CA LEU A 291 12.88 17.99 -22.95
C LEU A 291 12.89 18.77 -21.62
N LEU A 292 13.87 18.53 -20.75
CA LEU A 292 14.02 19.25 -19.49
C LEU A 292 14.09 20.77 -19.71
N ALA A 293 14.97 21.22 -20.60
CA ALA A 293 15.13 22.65 -20.91
C ALA A 293 13.81 23.27 -21.44
N LEU A 294 13.09 22.52 -22.29
CA LEU A 294 11.81 22.94 -22.83
C LEU A 294 10.74 23.11 -21.73
N LEU A 295 10.65 22.15 -20.79
CA LEU A 295 9.66 22.22 -19.71
C LEU A 295 10.02 23.29 -18.67
N GLN A 296 11.31 23.49 -18.38
CA GLN A 296 11.78 24.51 -17.43
C GLN A 296 11.44 25.94 -17.86
N ASP A 297 11.39 26.22 -19.16
CA ASP A 297 10.93 27.52 -19.69
C ASP A 297 9.48 27.83 -19.27
N LYS A 298 8.63 26.81 -19.14
CA LYS A 298 7.22 26.95 -18.76
C LYS A 298 6.96 26.75 -17.28
N MET A 299 7.84 26.00 -16.62
CA MET A 299 7.68 25.59 -15.23
C MET A 299 9.05 25.57 -14.55
N GLN A 300 9.47 26.73 -14.06
CA GLN A 300 10.81 26.98 -13.51
C GLN A 300 11.15 26.18 -12.25
N ASN A 301 10.17 25.51 -11.63
CA ASN A 301 10.39 24.69 -10.45
C ASN A 301 10.68 23.21 -10.80
N ILE A 302 10.79 22.87 -12.08
CA ILE A 302 11.33 21.60 -12.56
C ILE A 302 12.86 21.61 -12.41
N ILE A 303 13.41 20.58 -11.79
CA ILE A 303 14.86 20.45 -11.53
C ILE A 303 15.48 19.38 -12.42
N LEU A 304 14.92 18.16 -12.40
CA LEU A 304 15.42 17.02 -13.16
C LEU A 304 14.28 16.34 -13.92
N LEU A 305 14.64 15.60 -14.96
CA LEU A 305 13.71 14.83 -15.76
C LEU A 305 14.36 13.52 -16.18
N LYS A 306 13.57 12.45 -16.21
CA LYS A 306 13.97 11.17 -16.81
C LYS A 306 12.79 10.53 -17.53
N GLN A 307 13.03 10.06 -18.76
CA GLN A 307 12.05 9.31 -19.52
C GLN A 307 12.23 7.79 -19.34
N TYR A 308 11.10 7.10 -19.22
CA TYR A 308 11.01 5.64 -19.16
C TYR A 308 10.18 5.13 -20.33
N TYR A 309 10.63 4.02 -20.92
CA TYR A 309 10.00 3.38 -22.09
C TYR A 309 9.71 4.36 -23.25
N PRO A 310 10.71 5.14 -23.71
CA PRO A 310 10.52 6.15 -24.75
C PRO A 310 10.05 5.56 -26.09
N HIS A 311 10.31 4.27 -26.33
CA HIS A 311 9.87 3.56 -27.54
C HIS A 311 8.37 3.27 -27.58
N THR A 312 7.63 3.50 -26.49
CA THR A 312 6.20 3.19 -26.41
C THR A 312 5.30 4.34 -26.85
N ARG A 313 4.01 4.08 -27.10
CA ARG A 313 3.01 5.13 -27.36
C ARG A 313 2.82 6.12 -26.22
N ASN A 314 3.03 5.65 -24.99
CA ASN A 314 2.84 6.45 -23.79
C ASN A 314 4.09 6.39 -22.88
N PRO A 315 5.21 7.01 -23.28
CA PRO A 315 6.37 7.11 -22.40
C PRO A 315 6.01 7.78 -21.08
N ILE A 316 6.67 7.35 -20.01
CA ILE A 316 6.53 7.97 -18.69
C ILE A 316 7.67 8.96 -18.52
N CYS A 317 7.34 10.23 -18.38
CA CYS A 317 8.25 11.30 -18.05
C CYS A 317 8.18 11.56 -16.54
N VAL A 318 9.19 11.14 -15.79
CA VAL A 318 9.28 11.45 -14.35
C VAL A 318 10.04 12.77 -14.19
N VAL A 319 9.42 13.71 -13.51
CA VAL A 319 9.90 15.08 -13.35
C VAL A 319 10.10 15.36 -11.87
N SER A 320 11.33 15.68 -11.50
CA SER A 320 11.70 16.12 -10.16
C SER A 320 11.40 17.61 -10.03
N VAL A 321 10.65 18.01 -9.00
CA VAL A 321 10.23 19.40 -8.78
C VAL A 321 10.49 19.84 -7.35
N GLU A 322 10.63 21.16 -7.18
CA GLU A 322 10.54 21.81 -5.87
C GLU A 322 9.18 22.52 -5.74
N LYS A 323 8.43 22.24 -4.69
CA LYS A 323 7.18 22.96 -4.43
C LYS A 323 7.47 24.35 -3.87
N LYS A 324 6.90 25.40 -4.49
CA LYS A 324 7.10 26.81 -4.11
C LYS A 324 5.80 27.44 -3.60
N ASP A 325 5.06 28.11 -4.47
CA ASP A 325 3.91 28.97 -4.15
C ASP A 325 2.55 28.38 -4.55
N LYS A 326 2.54 27.29 -5.33
CA LYS A 326 1.33 26.62 -5.84
C LYS A 326 1.48 25.11 -5.78
N SER A 327 0.34 24.41 -5.79
CA SER A 327 0.34 22.96 -6.00
C SER A 327 0.94 22.61 -7.35
N ILE A 328 1.57 21.44 -7.46
CA ILE A 328 2.23 21.03 -8.69
C ILE A 328 1.21 20.79 -9.80
N ILE A 329 0.03 20.26 -9.45
CA ILE A 329 -1.04 20.06 -10.42
C ILE A 329 -1.55 21.36 -11.05
N GLU A 330 -1.54 22.47 -10.30
CA GLU A 330 -1.86 23.80 -10.86
C GLU A 330 -0.73 24.30 -11.77
N SER A 331 0.52 24.14 -11.36
CA SER A 331 1.69 24.50 -12.20
C SER A 331 1.77 23.67 -13.48
N ALA A 332 1.36 22.39 -13.44
CA ALA A 332 1.32 21.50 -14.60
C ALA A 332 0.40 22.01 -15.73
N LYS A 333 -0.55 22.92 -15.43
CA LYS A 333 -1.37 23.58 -16.46
C LYS A 333 -0.53 24.41 -17.44
N ASN A 334 0.66 24.86 -17.05
CA ASN A 334 1.59 25.55 -17.96
C ASN A 334 2.18 24.62 -19.03
N LEU A 335 2.07 23.30 -18.84
CA LEU A 335 2.53 22.28 -19.79
C LEU A 335 1.42 21.80 -20.73
N LEU A 336 0.21 22.37 -20.63
CA LEU A 336 -0.84 22.16 -21.62
C LEU A 336 -0.38 22.74 -22.97
N GLY A 337 -0.59 22.01 -24.06
CA GLY A 337 -0.04 22.33 -25.37
C GLY A 337 1.25 21.58 -25.74
N PHE A 338 1.91 20.91 -24.80
CA PHE A 338 3.10 20.07 -25.06
C PHE A 338 2.72 18.62 -25.41
N GLU A 339 1.49 18.39 -25.88
CA GLU A 339 0.98 17.04 -26.17
C GLU A 339 1.64 16.39 -27.39
N GLU A 340 2.44 17.13 -28.15
CA GLU A 340 3.34 16.56 -29.16
C GLU A 340 4.41 15.69 -28.52
N TYR A 341 4.96 16.11 -27.37
CA TYR A 341 6.13 15.50 -26.71
C TYR A 341 5.76 14.63 -25.50
N LEU A 342 4.69 15.00 -24.78
CA LEU A 342 4.34 14.40 -23.49
C LEU A 342 3.20 13.39 -23.59
N ARG A 343 3.22 12.37 -22.71
CA ARG A 343 2.16 11.37 -22.56
C ARG A 343 1.81 11.21 -21.08
N ILE A 344 2.55 10.39 -20.34
CA ILE A 344 2.36 10.28 -18.89
C ILE A 344 3.45 11.11 -18.22
N VAL A 345 3.07 12.06 -17.37
CA VAL A 345 4.01 12.94 -16.67
C VAL A 345 3.79 12.77 -15.17
N VAL A 346 4.83 12.37 -14.46
CA VAL A 346 4.78 12.09 -13.02
C VAL A 346 5.70 13.05 -12.30
N PHE A 347 5.15 13.90 -11.44
CA PHE A 347 5.93 14.84 -10.65
C PHE A 347 6.26 14.26 -9.28
N VAL A 348 7.54 14.31 -8.89
CA VAL A 348 8.04 13.84 -7.59
C VAL A 348 8.90 14.92 -6.92
N GLU A 349 8.97 14.90 -5.59
CA GLU A 349 9.75 15.88 -4.82
C GLU A 349 11.25 15.70 -5.08
N HIS A 350 11.98 16.79 -5.29
CA HIS A 350 13.39 16.73 -5.67
C HIS A 350 14.29 16.08 -4.60
N THR A 351 14.12 16.47 -3.35
CA THR A 351 15.05 16.12 -2.25
C THR A 351 15.00 14.65 -1.83
N SER A 352 13.95 13.91 -2.22
CA SER A 352 13.64 12.58 -1.67
C SER A 352 13.36 11.52 -2.74
N ASN A 353 13.74 11.76 -4.00
CA ASN A 353 13.50 10.80 -5.08
C ASN A 353 14.69 10.69 -6.05
N ASP A 354 15.25 9.48 -6.13
CA ASP A 354 16.21 9.11 -7.17
C ASP A 354 15.45 8.73 -8.44
N LEU A 355 15.56 9.55 -9.48
CA LEU A 355 14.92 9.31 -10.76
C LEU A 355 15.46 8.06 -11.45
N ASN A 356 16.60 7.50 -11.04
CA ASN A 356 17.14 6.23 -11.54
C ASN A 356 16.62 4.99 -10.80
N ASN A 357 15.77 5.16 -9.78
CA ASN A 357 15.24 4.07 -8.97
C ASN A 357 13.74 3.82 -9.26
N PRO A 358 13.38 3.10 -10.34
CA PRO A 358 11.99 2.83 -10.67
C PRO A 358 11.24 2.03 -9.59
N TYR A 359 11.96 1.24 -8.79
CA TYR A 359 11.36 0.46 -7.70
C TYR A 359 10.77 1.38 -6.63
N MET A 360 11.55 2.37 -6.17
CA MET A 360 11.10 3.34 -5.16
C MET A 360 10.18 4.41 -5.75
N LEU A 361 10.35 4.77 -7.03
CA LEU A 361 9.41 5.67 -7.71
C LEU A 361 8.00 5.07 -7.79
N LEU A 362 7.87 3.77 -8.09
CA LEU A 362 6.55 3.12 -8.09
C LEU A 362 5.91 3.21 -6.70
N TRP A 363 6.66 2.85 -5.65
CA TRP A 363 6.20 2.96 -4.27
C TRP A 363 5.79 4.39 -3.91
N ARG A 364 6.60 5.38 -4.29
CA ARG A 364 6.28 6.80 -4.06
C ARG A 364 4.95 7.18 -4.69
N VAL A 365 4.80 6.89 -5.98
CA VAL A 365 3.66 7.35 -6.78
C VAL A 365 2.35 6.76 -6.26
N VAL A 366 2.29 5.44 -6.04
CA VAL A 366 1.03 4.79 -5.64
C VAL A 366 0.61 5.15 -4.21
N ASN A 367 1.55 5.54 -3.34
CA ASN A 367 1.25 6.01 -2.01
C ASN A 367 0.80 7.47 -1.99
N ASN A 368 1.43 8.34 -2.79
CA ASN A 368 1.34 9.80 -2.62
C ASN A 368 0.26 10.48 -3.46
N ILE A 369 -0.53 9.73 -4.22
CA ILE A 369 -1.56 10.30 -5.09
C ILE A 369 -2.96 10.02 -4.57
N ASP A 370 -3.85 10.98 -4.65
CA ASP A 370 -5.29 10.79 -4.63
C ASP A 370 -5.80 11.04 -6.05
N ALA A 371 -6.53 10.09 -6.63
CA ALA A 371 -6.87 10.15 -8.05
C ALA A 371 -7.79 11.33 -8.43
N GLN A 372 -8.58 11.86 -7.49
CA GLN A 372 -9.45 13.01 -7.75
C GLN A 372 -8.70 14.34 -7.64
N ARG A 373 -7.73 14.43 -6.73
CA ARG A 373 -6.98 15.65 -6.46
C ARG A 373 -5.76 15.81 -7.38
N ASP A 374 -5.05 14.72 -7.63
CA ASP A 374 -3.66 14.77 -8.11
C ASP A 374 -3.48 14.41 -9.58
N ILE A 375 -4.58 14.23 -10.31
CA ILE A 375 -4.57 13.85 -11.72
C ILE A 375 -5.18 14.96 -12.56
N LEU A 376 -4.42 15.40 -13.57
CA LEU A 376 -4.85 16.34 -14.59
C LEU A 376 -4.70 15.68 -15.95
N THR A 377 -5.70 15.79 -16.82
CA THR A 377 -5.66 15.20 -18.16
C THR A 377 -5.85 16.26 -19.24
N SER A 378 -5.13 16.14 -20.36
CA SER A 378 -5.29 17.00 -21.54
C SER A 378 -4.95 16.26 -22.82
N LYS A 379 -5.89 16.18 -23.78
CA LYS A 379 -5.74 15.43 -25.05
C LYS A 379 -5.14 14.02 -24.89
N HIS A 380 -3.84 13.83 -25.04
CA HIS A 380 -3.18 12.53 -24.86
C HIS A 380 -2.31 12.47 -23.60
N CYS A 381 -2.26 13.56 -22.83
CA CYS A 381 -1.46 13.71 -21.64
C CYS A 381 -2.23 13.35 -20.37
N PHE A 382 -1.50 12.72 -19.45
CA PHE A 382 -1.94 12.31 -18.13
C PHE A 382 -0.87 12.76 -17.12
N PHE A 383 -1.16 13.84 -16.39
CA PHE A 383 -0.26 14.46 -15.41
C PHE A 383 -0.63 13.97 -14.02
N ILE A 384 0.37 13.53 -13.25
CA ILE A 384 0.22 12.95 -11.91
C ILE A 384 1.13 13.70 -10.94
N ASP A 385 0.53 14.35 -9.94
CA ASP A 385 1.27 14.97 -8.84
C ASP A 385 1.51 13.95 -7.71
N ALA A 386 2.70 13.35 -7.65
CA ALA A 386 3.11 12.43 -6.59
C ALA A 386 4.02 13.10 -5.52
N THR A 387 4.06 14.43 -5.46
CA THR A 387 4.79 15.17 -4.43
C THR A 387 4.14 15.04 -3.05
N ASN A 388 4.85 15.47 -2.00
CA ASN A 388 4.25 15.53 -0.67
C ASN A 388 3.13 16.57 -0.64
N LYS A 389 2.01 16.28 0.02
CA LYS A 389 0.86 17.19 0.03
C LYS A 389 0.80 18.03 1.28
N GLY A 390 0.25 19.23 1.13
CA GLY A 390 -0.06 20.11 2.25
C GLY A 390 -1.20 21.07 1.92
N VAL A 391 -1.27 22.17 2.65
CA VAL A 391 -2.37 23.15 2.57
C VAL A 391 -2.55 23.71 1.15
N MET A 392 -1.45 23.93 0.41
CA MET A 392 -1.49 24.40 -0.98
C MET A 392 -2.18 23.43 -1.93
N ASP A 393 -2.17 22.14 -1.62
CA ASP A 393 -2.83 21.09 -2.39
C ASP A 393 -4.28 20.85 -1.91
N LYS A 394 -4.79 21.66 -0.97
CA LYS A 394 -6.05 21.42 -0.24
C LYS A 394 -6.04 20.11 0.56
N HIS A 395 -4.86 19.72 1.04
CA HIS A 395 -4.69 18.59 1.95
C HIS A 395 -4.39 19.11 3.36
N PHE A 396 -5.28 18.84 4.31
CA PHE A 396 -5.21 19.38 5.68
C PHE A 396 -4.81 18.34 6.74
N ARG A 397 -4.72 17.05 6.35
CA ARG A 397 -4.17 16.01 7.22
C ARG A 397 -2.65 16.18 7.30
N GLU A 398 -2.08 15.68 8.39
CA GLU A 398 -0.62 15.67 8.55
C GLU A 398 0.00 14.76 7.49
N TRP A 399 1.02 15.27 6.80
CA TRP A 399 1.79 14.47 5.86
C TRP A 399 2.90 13.72 6.61
N PRO A 400 2.88 12.39 6.66
CA PRO A 400 3.78 11.63 7.52
C PRO A 400 5.20 11.61 6.98
N THR A 401 6.14 11.36 7.89
CA THR A 401 7.53 11.07 7.53
C THR A 401 7.68 9.62 7.09
N GLU A 402 8.71 9.36 6.29
CA GLU A 402 9.04 8.00 5.87
C GLU A 402 9.68 7.19 6.99
N THR A 403 9.38 5.89 7.01
CA THR A 403 10.08 4.93 7.86
C THR A 403 11.53 4.76 7.41
N ASN A 404 12.44 4.88 8.37
CA ASN A 404 13.87 5.01 8.13
C ASN A 404 14.63 4.20 9.20
N CYS A 405 15.59 3.39 8.77
CA CYS A 405 16.49 2.68 9.67
C CYS A 405 17.60 3.63 10.12
N SER A 406 17.86 3.70 11.42
CA SER A 406 18.95 4.54 11.93
C SER A 406 20.31 3.95 11.58
N MET A 407 21.31 4.82 11.38
CA MET A 407 22.69 4.37 11.13
C MET A 407 23.24 3.51 12.27
N GLU A 408 22.81 3.75 13.51
CA GLU A 408 23.18 2.91 14.66
C GLU A 408 22.74 1.46 14.46
N VAL A 409 21.49 1.24 14.02
CA VAL A 409 20.96 -0.11 13.74
C VAL A 409 21.73 -0.74 12.58
N ILE A 410 21.99 0.01 11.51
CA ILE A 410 22.77 -0.46 10.36
C ILE A 410 24.16 -0.92 10.80
N GLU A 411 24.88 -0.12 11.58
CA GLU A 411 26.21 -0.45 12.07
C GLU A 411 26.18 -1.64 13.04
N ASN A 412 25.14 -1.79 13.85
CA ASN A 412 24.94 -2.96 14.70
C ASN A 412 24.77 -4.24 13.87
N LEU A 413 23.93 -4.20 12.82
CA LEU A 413 23.70 -5.34 11.93
C LEU A 413 24.94 -5.72 11.12
N LYS A 414 25.73 -4.73 10.66
CA LYS A 414 27.04 -4.95 10.02
C LYS A 414 28.00 -5.65 10.99
N LYS A 415 28.13 -5.15 12.22
CA LYS A 415 29.00 -5.75 13.25
C LYS A 415 28.62 -7.20 13.58
N LYS A 416 27.32 -7.52 13.57
CA LYS A 416 26.82 -8.89 13.78
C LYS A 416 26.93 -9.79 12.53
N GLY A 417 27.35 -9.26 11.38
CA GLY A 417 27.46 -10.00 10.13
C GLY A 417 26.12 -10.33 9.45
N PHE A 418 25.02 -9.72 9.90
CA PHE A 418 23.69 -9.92 9.32
C PHE A 418 23.42 -9.07 8.09
N LEU A 419 24.15 -7.97 7.91
CA LEU A 419 23.97 -7.05 6.79
C LEU A 419 25.21 -7.02 5.90
N LYS A 420 25.07 -7.52 4.67
CA LYS A 420 26.07 -7.49 3.61
C LYS A 420 25.59 -6.55 2.50
N ASP A 421 26.51 -5.93 1.77
CA ASP A 421 26.23 -5.06 0.62
C ASP A 421 25.26 -3.91 0.93
N PHE A 422 25.39 -3.29 2.10
CA PHE A 422 24.49 -2.21 2.55
C PHE A 422 24.31 -1.11 1.51
N GLU A 423 25.38 -0.65 0.85
CA GLU A 423 25.29 0.42 -0.16
C GLU A 423 24.35 0.07 -1.32
N LYS A 424 24.41 -1.19 -1.80
CA LYS A 424 23.55 -1.67 -2.88
C LYS A 424 22.10 -1.79 -2.41
N LEU A 425 21.89 -2.29 -1.20
CA LEU A 425 20.55 -2.40 -0.60
C LEU A 425 19.96 -1.01 -0.34
N ASN A 426 20.74 -0.09 0.20
CA ASN A 426 20.31 1.28 0.48
C ASN A 426 20.02 2.04 -0.81
N GLN A 427 20.84 1.87 -1.85
CA GLN A 427 20.58 2.45 -3.17
C GLN A 427 19.26 1.93 -3.76
N LYS A 428 18.93 0.64 -3.57
CA LYS A 428 17.72 0.05 -4.13
C LYS A 428 16.46 0.37 -3.31
N PHE A 429 16.55 0.33 -1.99
CA PHE A 429 15.38 0.33 -1.08
C PHE A 429 15.30 1.55 -0.16
N HIS A 430 16.26 2.47 -0.21
CA HIS A 430 16.31 3.69 0.60
C HIS A 430 16.08 3.39 2.09
N LEU A 431 16.88 2.47 2.63
CA LEU A 431 16.74 1.93 3.98
C LEU A 431 16.92 3.00 5.06
N THR A 432 17.81 3.98 4.84
CA THR A 432 18.09 5.04 5.82
C THR A 432 17.31 6.30 5.55
N HIS A 433 17.58 7.01 4.46
CA HIS A 433 16.81 8.17 4.02
C HIS A 433 16.63 8.06 2.51
N SER A 434 15.48 8.51 2.01
CA SER A 434 15.34 8.72 0.58
C SER A 434 16.11 9.98 0.18
N PHE A 435 16.75 9.94 -0.99
CA PHE A 435 17.63 11.00 -1.48
C PHE A 435 17.34 11.33 -2.94
N SER A 436 17.76 12.51 -3.38
CA SER A 436 17.75 12.99 -4.77
C SER A 436 18.66 12.15 -5.66
N THR A 437 18.44 12.20 -6.97
CA THR A 437 19.31 11.59 -7.99
C THR A 437 20.77 12.05 -7.84
N HIS A 438 20.98 13.29 -7.41
CA HIS A 438 22.30 13.81 -7.08
C HIS A 438 22.63 13.44 -5.62
N LYS A 439 23.48 12.43 -5.44
CA LYS A 439 24.00 12.01 -4.13
C LYS A 439 24.82 13.10 -3.40
N GLU A 440 25.19 14.18 -4.09
CA GLU A 440 26.00 15.28 -3.54
C GLU A 440 25.18 16.23 -2.64
N ASP A 441 23.85 16.09 -2.58
CA ASP A 441 22.98 16.84 -1.66
C ASP A 441 22.87 16.20 -0.25
N LEU A 442 23.74 15.23 0.08
CA LEU A 442 23.77 14.48 1.35
C LEU A 442 24.65 15.12 2.44
#